data_AF-A0A3D3W7U3-F1
#
_entry.id   AF-A0A3D3W7U3-F1
#
_cell.length_a   1.000
_cell.length_b   1.000
_cell.length_c   1.000
_cell.angle_alpha   90.00
_cell.angle_beta   90.00
_cell.angle_gamma   90.00
#
_symmetry.space_group_name_H-M   'P 1'
#
loop_
_entity.id
_entity.type
_entity.pdbx_description
1 polymer ?
#
loop_
_entity_poly.entity_id
_entity_poly.type
_entity_poly.pdbx_seq_one_letter_code
_entity_poly.pdbx_strand_id
1 'polypeptide(L)'
;SHHRRLFSGIVAVRRVLVSFLRQDSGAFHSVELVLIGTIACIGLVVGLAEYRNSVVQEYGDVSGAIAHLDQSFSFTLTASSGGGASTSSYSDTMVYSSSNANGITVTTGPTLDSE
;
A
#
# COMPACT_ATOMS: atom_id res chain seq x y z
N SER A 1 23.97 73.80 5.78
CA SER A 1 24.14 72.42 6.29
C SER A 1 22.94 71.49 6.03
N HIS A 2 21.86 71.94 5.37
CA HIS A 2 20.63 71.13 5.19
C HIS A 2 20.70 70.08 4.06
N HIS A 3 21.46 70.32 2.99
CA HIS A 3 21.49 69.39 1.85
C HIS A 3 22.17 68.04 2.15
N ARG A 4 23.07 67.97 3.13
CA ARG A 4 23.83 66.74 3.46
C ARG A 4 23.01 65.68 4.20
N ARG A 5 21.88 66.06 4.83
CA ARG A 5 21.03 65.14 5.59
C ARG A 5 20.10 64.30 4.70
N LEU A 6 19.67 64.84 3.55
CA LEU A 6 18.81 64.14 2.59
C LEU A 6 19.53 63.03 1.82
N PHE A 7 20.77 63.28 1.38
CA PHE A 7 21.57 62.27 0.67
C PHE A 7 21.96 61.08 1.57
N SER A 8 22.12 61.30 2.88
CA SER A 8 22.43 60.22 3.81
C SER A 8 21.27 59.25 4.03
N GLY A 9 20.02 59.74 4.01
CA GLY A 9 18.83 58.90 4.13
C GLY A 9 18.64 58.00 2.91
N ILE A 10 18.83 58.53 1.70
CA ILE A 10 18.74 57.76 0.45
C ILE A 10 19.79 56.65 0.40
N VAL A 11 21.02 56.93 0.85
CA VAL A 11 22.09 55.92 0.91
C VAL A 11 21.79 54.84 1.95
N ALA A 12 21.19 55.20 3.10
CA ALA A 12 20.77 54.25 4.12
C ALA A 12 19.64 53.33 3.64
N VAL A 13 18.62 53.90 2.99
CA VAL A 13 17.49 53.14 2.43
C VAL A 13 17.95 52.20 1.31
N ARG A 14 18.84 52.68 0.42
CA ARG A 14 19.47 51.84 -0.61
C ARG A 14 20.26 50.68 0.00
N ARG A 15 20.98 50.91 1.10
CA ARG A 15 21.76 49.87 1.79
C ARG A 15 20.87 48.80 2.42
N VAL A 16 19.78 49.20 3.04
CA VAL A 16 18.79 48.27 3.64
C VAL A 16 18.08 47.46 2.55
N LEU A 17 17.65 48.09 1.45
CA LEU A 17 17.06 47.39 0.31
C LEU A 17 18.02 46.37 -0.31
N VAL A 18 19.28 46.74 -0.52
CA VAL A 18 20.29 45.83 -1.06
C VAL A 18 20.64 44.71 -0.07
N SER A 19 20.55 44.95 1.25
CA SER A 19 20.78 43.89 2.25
C SER A 19 19.61 42.92 2.39
N PHE A 20 18.37 43.36 2.13
CA PHE A 20 17.22 42.47 2.04
C PHE A 20 17.32 41.60 0.78
N LEU A 21 17.60 42.22 -0.38
CA LEU A 21 17.74 41.49 -1.65
C LEU A 21 18.95 40.52 -1.69
N ARG A 22 19.97 40.71 -0.83
CA ARG A 22 21.11 39.79 -0.70
C ARG A 22 20.88 38.63 0.28
N GLN A 23 19.80 38.64 1.06
CA GLN A 23 19.52 37.59 2.05
C GLN A 23 18.66 36.44 1.51
N ASP A 24 18.09 36.56 0.30
CA ASP A 24 17.08 35.62 -0.20
C ASP A 24 17.61 34.46 -1.08
N SER A 25 18.92 34.33 -1.29
CA SER A 25 19.46 33.27 -2.14
C SER A 25 19.26 31.84 -1.56
N GLY A 26 19.00 31.71 -0.26
CA GLY A 26 18.76 30.42 0.40
C GLY A 26 17.29 30.11 0.73
N ALA A 27 16.45 31.13 0.97
CA ALA A 27 15.07 30.93 1.42
C ALA A 27 14.15 30.40 0.30
N PHE A 28 14.34 30.87 -0.93
CA PHE A 28 13.58 30.41 -2.10
C PHE A 28 13.82 28.93 -2.41
N HIS A 29 15.08 28.48 -2.31
CA HIS A 29 15.45 27.08 -2.56
C HIS A 29 14.92 26.11 -1.49
N SER A 30 14.80 26.54 -0.23
CA SER A 30 14.29 25.68 0.84
C SER A 30 12.77 25.47 0.77
N VAL A 31 12.00 26.48 0.37
CA VAL A 31 10.53 26.36 0.27
C VAL A 31 10.13 25.42 -0.86
N GLU A 32 10.85 25.47 -1.99
CA GLU A 32 10.63 24.56 -3.11
C GLU A 32 10.86 23.09 -2.72
N LEU A 33 11.95 22.80 -2.00
CA LEU A 33 12.25 21.45 -1.52
C LEU A 33 11.24 20.95 -0.48
N VAL A 34 10.72 21.82 0.39
CA VAL A 34 9.67 21.46 1.35
C VAL A 34 8.34 21.20 0.63
N LEU A 35 7.99 21.99 -0.38
CA LEU A 35 6.79 21.77 -1.19
C LEU A 35 6.87 20.43 -1.96
N ILE A 36 8.00 20.17 -2.63
CA ILE A 36 8.24 18.91 -3.34
C ILE A 36 8.26 17.74 -2.34
N GLY A 37 8.91 17.90 -1.19
CA GLY A 37 9.00 16.88 -0.14
C GLY A 37 7.64 16.52 0.46
N THR A 38 6.75 17.50 0.65
CA THR A 38 5.39 17.24 1.16
C THR A 38 4.51 16.56 0.12
N ILE A 39 4.58 16.97 -1.15
CA ILE A 39 3.87 16.28 -2.25
C ILE A 39 4.39 14.83 -2.39
N ALA A 40 5.71 14.63 -2.33
CA ALA A 40 6.32 13.30 -2.35
C ALA A 40 5.91 12.46 -1.15
N CYS A 41 5.85 13.03 0.06
CA CYS A 41 5.41 12.33 1.27
C CYS A 41 3.95 11.89 1.16
N ILE A 42 3.05 12.76 0.70
CA ILE A 42 1.63 12.41 0.49
C ILE A 42 1.51 11.31 -0.58
N GLY A 43 2.26 11.44 -1.68
CA GLY A 43 2.31 10.42 -2.73
C GLY A 43 2.83 9.07 -2.22
N LEU A 44 3.84 9.05 -1.36
CA LEU A 44 4.35 7.84 -0.72
C LEU A 44 3.36 7.22 0.25
N VAL A 45 2.65 8.02 1.05
CA VAL A 45 1.64 7.50 1.99
C VAL A 45 0.51 6.81 1.23
N VAL A 46 -0.04 7.46 0.20
CA VAL A 46 -1.11 6.88 -0.62
C VAL A 46 -0.57 5.69 -1.42
N GLY A 47 0.61 5.81 -2.03
CA GLY A 47 1.24 4.72 -2.79
C GLY A 47 1.53 3.48 -1.94
N LEU A 48 1.98 3.66 -0.70
CA LEU A 48 2.21 2.54 0.23
C LEU A 48 0.90 1.92 0.71
N ALA A 49 -0.16 2.71 0.89
CA ALA A 49 -1.48 2.20 1.24
C ALA A 49 -2.05 1.29 0.13
N GLU A 50 -1.92 1.71 -1.13
CA GLU A 50 -2.34 0.90 -2.28
C GLU A 50 -1.44 -0.32 -2.50
N TYR A 51 -0.13 -0.18 -2.31
CA TYR A 51 0.79 -1.31 -2.36
C TYR A 51 0.42 -2.38 -1.32
N ARG A 52 0.14 -1.97 -0.08
CA ARG A 52 -0.35 -2.88 0.96
C ARG A 52 -1.65 -3.56 0.53
N ASN A 53 -2.60 -2.82 -0.01
CA ASN A 53 -3.88 -3.36 -0.46
C ASN A 53 -3.69 -4.44 -1.54
N SER A 54 -2.84 -4.16 -2.53
CA SER A 54 -2.49 -5.11 -3.59
C SER A 54 -1.84 -6.39 -3.05
N VAL A 55 -0.91 -6.27 -2.09
CA VAL A 55 -0.28 -7.45 -1.46
C VAL A 55 -1.30 -8.26 -0.63
N VAL A 56 -2.20 -7.60 0.10
CA VAL A 56 -3.24 -8.28 0.88
C VAL A 56 -4.22 -9.02 -0.02
N GLN A 57 -4.56 -8.46 -1.19
CA GLN A 57 -5.40 -9.15 -2.18
C GLN A 57 -4.69 -10.39 -2.72
N GLU A 58 -3.43 -10.27 -3.14
CA GLU A 58 -2.65 -11.41 -3.62
C GLU A 58 -2.53 -12.51 -2.55
N TYR A 59 -2.30 -12.15 -1.28
CA TYR A 59 -2.31 -13.13 -0.19
C TYR A 59 -3.69 -13.73 0.07
N GLY A 60 -4.77 -12.98 -0.16
CA GLY A 60 -6.13 -13.52 -0.16
C GLY A 60 -6.30 -14.60 -1.22
N ASP A 61 -5.82 -14.34 -2.43
CA ASP A 61 -5.90 -15.27 -3.56
C ASP A 61 -5.01 -16.50 -3.35
N VAL A 62 -3.78 -16.33 -2.85
CA VAL A 62 -2.90 -17.44 -2.45
C VAL A 62 -3.51 -18.26 -1.32
N SER A 63 -4.13 -17.62 -0.33
CA SER A 63 -4.83 -18.30 0.76
C SER A 63 -6.03 -19.11 0.25
N GLY A 64 -6.80 -18.56 -0.70
CA GLY A 64 -7.89 -19.27 -1.36
C GLY A 64 -7.39 -20.48 -2.15
N ALA A 65 -6.28 -20.33 -2.88
CA ALA A 65 -5.67 -21.40 -3.64
C ALA A 65 -5.15 -22.54 -2.74
N ILE A 66 -4.49 -22.22 -1.62
CA ILE A 66 -4.03 -23.23 -0.65
C ILE A 66 -5.20 -23.95 -0.01
N ALA A 67 -6.25 -23.22 0.35
CA ALA A 67 -7.43 -23.85 0.94
C ALA A 67 -8.09 -24.83 -0.06
N HIS A 68 -8.02 -24.56 -1.37
CA HIS A 68 -8.59 -25.40 -2.44
C HIS A 68 -7.79 -26.67 -2.72
N LEU A 69 -6.69 -26.90 -2.00
CA LEU A 69 -5.95 -28.13 -2.09
C LEU A 69 -6.76 -29.28 -1.48
N ASP A 70 -7.16 -30.23 -2.31
CA ASP A 70 -7.89 -31.43 -1.88
C ASP A 70 -6.96 -32.40 -1.13
N GLN A 71 -7.20 -32.55 0.17
CA GLN A 71 -6.45 -33.47 1.05
C GLN A 71 -7.24 -34.76 1.35
N SER A 72 -8.23 -35.10 0.52
CA SER A 72 -9.01 -36.33 0.65
C SER A 72 -8.20 -37.57 0.30
N PHE A 73 -8.42 -38.66 1.05
CA PHE A 73 -7.79 -39.95 0.77
C PHE A 73 -8.75 -41.11 1.01
N SER A 74 -8.54 -42.20 0.26
CA SER A 74 -9.25 -43.46 0.48
C SER A 74 -8.29 -44.62 0.34
N PHE A 75 -8.37 -45.59 1.24
CA PHE A 75 -7.68 -46.85 1.11
C PHE A 75 -8.67 -48.01 1.19
N THR A 76 -8.38 -49.07 0.44
CA THR A 76 -9.16 -50.30 0.44
C THR A 76 -8.25 -51.45 0.82
N LEU A 77 -8.61 -52.14 1.89
CA LEU A 77 -7.96 -53.37 2.34
C LEU A 77 -8.75 -54.55 1.77
N THR A 78 -8.08 -55.39 1.00
CA THR A 78 -8.65 -56.60 0.41
C THR A 78 -7.93 -57.82 0.95
N ALA A 79 -8.67 -58.82 1.44
CA ALA A 79 -8.08 -60.05 1.95
C ALA A 79 -7.66 -60.98 0.79
N SER A 80 -6.42 -61.45 0.79
CA SER A 80 -5.88 -62.33 -0.25
C SER A 80 -6.54 -63.72 -0.28
N SER A 81 -7.18 -64.15 0.81
CA SER A 81 -7.86 -65.43 0.96
C SER A 81 -9.34 -65.44 0.54
N GLY A 82 -9.81 -64.41 -0.16
CA GLY A 82 -11.20 -64.33 -0.65
C GLY A 82 -12.21 -63.76 0.35
N GLY A 83 -11.74 -63.13 1.43
CA GLY A 83 -12.58 -62.36 2.36
C GLY A 83 -13.05 -61.02 1.76
N GLY A 84 -14.08 -60.43 2.36
CA GLY A 84 -14.65 -59.14 1.93
C GLY A 84 -13.66 -57.97 2.00
N ALA A 85 -13.85 -56.98 1.13
CA ALA A 85 -13.06 -55.75 1.12
C ALA A 85 -13.59 -54.76 2.17
N SER A 86 -12.68 -54.07 2.86
CA SER A 86 -12.99 -52.97 3.77
C SER A 86 -12.37 -51.69 3.23
N THR A 87 -13.18 -50.68 2.98
CA THR A 87 -12.73 -49.37 2.53
C THR A 87 -12.85 -48.37 3.67
N SER A 88 -11.84 -47.53 3.83
CA SER A 88 -11.86 -46.38 4.73
C SER A 88 -11.45 -45.15 3.94
N SER A 89 -12.21 -44.08 4.11
CA SER A 89 -11.95 -42.83 3.42
C SER A 89 -12.10 -41.65 4.38
N TYR A 90 -11.33 -40.62 4.08
CA TYR A 90 -11.47 -39.29 4.64
C TYR A 90 -11.74 -38.34 3.48
N SER A 91 -12.81 -37.58 3.58
CA SER A 91 -13.13 -36.50 2.65
C SER A 91 -12.81 -35.20 3.33
N ASP A 92 -11.88 -34.45 2.74
CA ASP A 92 -11.74 -33.04 3.05
C ASP A 92 -12.83 -32.28 2.27
N THR A 93 -13.42 -31.28 2.88
CA THR A 93 -14.43 -30.44 2.23
C THR A 93 -14.20 -29.03 2.71
N MET A 94 -13.77 -28.20 1.79
CA MET A 94 -13.46 -26.83 2.11
C MET A 94 -14.74 -25.97 2.09
N VAL A 95 -14.93 -25.20 3.17
CA VAL A 95 -16.11 -24.33 3.38
C VAL A 95 -15.67 -22.87 3.32
N TYR A 96 -16.25 -22.12 2.39
CA TYR A 96 -15.99 -20.69 2.22
C TYR A 96 -16.93 -19.83 3.05
N SER A 97 -16.38 -18.85 3.78
CA SER A 97 -17.14 -17.78 4.43
C SER A 97 -16.51 -16.44 4.11
N SER A 98 -17.21 -15.60 3.34
CA SER A 98 -16.74 -14.25 3.01
C SER A 98 -16.62 -13.42 4.27
N SER A 99 -15.46 -12.82 4.49
CA SER A 99 -15.22 -11.89 5.60
C SER A 99 -14.79 -10.54 5.02
N ASN A 100 -15.48 -9.46 5.40
CA ASN A 100 -15.04 -8.11 5.03
C ASN A 100 -13.95 -7.68 6.01
N ALA A 101 -12.81 -7.25 5.48
CA ALA A 101 -11.76 -6.59 6.26
C ALA A 101 -11.57 -5.18 5.73
N ASN A 102 -12.16 -4.20 6.42
CA ASN A 102 -11.94 -2.77 6.17
C ASN A 102 -12.18 -2.36 4.69
N GLY A 103 -13.27 -2.87 4.09
CA GLY A 103 -13.69 -2.55 2.72
C GLY A 103 -13.17 -3.50 1.63
N ILE A 104 -12.28 -4.44 1.96
CA ILE A 104 -11.85 -5.50 1.05
C ILE A 104 -12.76 -6.71 1.27
N THR A 105 -13.51 -7.09 0.25
CA THR A 105 -14.34 -8.31 0.25
C THR A 105 -13.55 -9.39 -0.46
N VAL A 106 -13.02 -10.36 0.27
CA VAL A 106 -12.43 -11.56 -0.32
C VAL A 106 -13.57 -12.54 -0.56
N THR A 107 -14.10 -12.54 -1.77
CA THR A 107 -15.04 -13.58 -2.23
C THR A 107 -14.21 -14.82 -2.53
N THR A 108 -14.17 -15.75 -1.58
CA THR A 108 -13.40 -16.98 -1.75
C THR A 108 -14.20 -18.12 -2.39
N GLY A 109 -15.45 -17.95 -2.83
CA GLY A 109 -16.18 -19.00 -3.54
C GLY A 109 -15.99 -18.94 -5.07
N PRO A 110 -16.11 -20.05 -5.82
CA PRO A 110 -16.18 -19.99 -7.27
C PRO A 110 -17.35 -19.09 -7.66
N THR A 111 -17.07 -17.95 -8.29
CA THR A 111 -18.09 -17.25 -9.06
C THR A 111 -18.43 -18.20 -10.21
N LEU A 112 -19.66 -18.72 -10.20
CA LEU A 112 -20.22 -19.28 -11.42
C LEU A 112 -20.43 -18.08 -12.33
N ASP A 113 -19.43 -17.78 -13.14
CA ASP A 113 -19.56 -16.88 -14.27
C ASP A 113 -20.51 -17.59 -15.23
N SER A 114 -21.81 -17.38 -15.05
CA SER A 114 -22.82 -17.84 -15.99
C SER A 114 -22.61 -17.05 -17.29
N GLU A 115 -21.93 -17.67 -18.24
CA GLU A 115 -22.07 -17.36 -19.67
C GLU A 115 -23.53 -17.64 -20.10
#